data_AF-A0A7W8PCE9-F1
#
_entry.id   AF-A0A7W8PCE9-F1
#
_cell.length_a   1.000
_cell.length_b   1.000
_cell.length_c   1.000
_cell.angle_alpha   90.00
_cell.angle_beta   90.00
_cell.angle_gamma   90.00
#
_symmetry.space_group_name_H-M   'P 1'
#
loop_
_entity.id
_entity.type
_entity.pdbx_description
1 polymer ?
#
loop_
_entity_poly.entity_id
_entity_poly.type
_entity_poly.pdbx_seq_one_letter_code
_entity_poly.pdbx_strand_id
1 'polypeptide(L)'
;MGRRDKNQFSIKVNPHQHNIVELMRGLFARHNPYSVFTDFIETSAIALSNRFDFAQRDRREKRYMEIVKGYTSDEATKFAHMFVELLLCYRERTDEFGSPGLGHSAIDRDGDVLGKIFSMLDVGNDRLGQFFTPGGVQSLMALMTLRNEDEVRDQIREHGFITVLEPACGAGGMVVALAETFHNLGFNYPTQFHATCVDKDRLCVHMTYLQLSLRGIPAIIVQGDSLTLQTWDTWYTPTHIFLGWNARLQKRRESEKQADQQAAKLLQPAAEPRLVKTPSAMNLDPGKLVPTPN
;
A
#
# COMPACT_ATOMS: atom_id res chain seq x y z
N MET A 1 -22.11 -46.66 0.13
CA MET A 1 -20.83 -46.06 -0.33
C MET A 1 -21.16 -44.71 -0.95
N GLY A 2 -21.08 -43.65 -0.13
CA GLY A 2 -21.64 -42.34 -0.45
C GLY A 2 -20.88 -41.61 -1.55
N ARG A 3 -21.62 -41.11 -2.54
CA ARG A 3 -21.21 -40.01 -3.42
C ARG A 3 -20.82 -38.84 -2.52
N ARG A 4 -19.54 -38.47 -2.50
CA ARG A 4 -19.11 -37.19 -1.91
C ARG A 4 -19.56 -36.09 -2.86
N ASP A 5 -20.46 -35.26 -2.34
CA ASP A 5 -20.95 -34.05 -2.98
C ASP A 5 -19.80 -33.17 -3.43
N LYS A 6 -19.69 -32.96 -4.75
CA LYS A 6 -18.83 -31.94 -5.37
C LYS A 6 -19.44 -30.53 -5.23
N ASN A 7 -20.04 -30.24 -4.08
CA ASN A 7 -20.84 -29.02 -3.90
C ASN A 7 -20.52 -28.27 -2.59
N GLN A 8 -19.26 -28.31 -2.16
CA GLN A 8 -18.73 -27.41 -1.13
C GLN A 8 -17.78 -26.41 -1.81
N PHE A 9 -18.02 -25.11 -1.56
CA PHE A 9 -17.40 -23.93 -2.18
C PHE A 9 -18.03 -23.43 -3.49
N SER A 10 -19.35 -23.29 -3.54
CA SER A 10 -19.98 -22.28 -4.41
C SER A 10 -19.79 -20.88 -3.77
N ILE A 11 -18.54 -20.41 -3.69
CA ILE A 11 -18.30 -18.96 -3.64
C ILE A 11 -18.85 -18.46 -4.97
N LYS A 12 -19.80 -17.54 -4.95
CA LYS A 12 -20.37 -16.93 -6.16
C LYS A 12 -19.24 -16.18 -6.87
N VAL A 13 -18.46 -16.87 -7.70
CA VAL A 13 -17.32 -16.29 -8.43
C VAL A 13 -17.87 -15.15 -9.27
N ASN A 14 -17.28 -13.95 -9.14
CA ASN A 14 -17.69 -12.82 -9.96
C ASN A 14 -17.53 -13.21 -11.44
N PRO A 15 -18.53 -12.95 -12.31
CA PRO A 15 -18.54 -13.42 -13.69
C PRO A 15 -17.29 -12.98 -14.47
N HIS A 16 -16.76 -11.78 -14.19
CA HIS A 16 -15.54 -11.29 -14.81
C HIS A 16 -14.30 -12.08 -14.38
N GLN A 17 -14.19 -12.48 -13.10
CA GLN A 17 -13.08 -13.34 -12.65
C GLN A 17 -13.11 -14.68 -13.38
N HIS A 18 -14.31 -15.25 -13.55
CA HIS A 18 -14.49 -16.48 -14.30
C HIS A 18 -14.08 -16.31 -15.78
N ASN A 19 -14.51 -15.22 -16.43
CA ASN A 19 -14.14 -14.94 -17.82
C ASN A 19 -12.63 -14.78 -18.01
N ILE A 20 -11.94 -14.12 -17.08
CA ILE A 20 -10.48 -14.01 -17.10
C ILE A 20 -9.84 -15.41 -17.05
N VAL A 21 -10.29 -16.25 -16.13
CA VAL A 21 -9.77 -17.63 -15.97
C VAL A 21 -9.97 -18.45 -17.24
N GLU A 22 -11.14 -18.37 -17.87
CA GLU A 22 -11.43 -19.11 -19.11
C GLU A 22 -10.59 -18.61 -20.29
N LEU A 23 -10.43 -17.30 -20.43
CA LEU A 23 -9.54 -16.71 -21.44
C LEU A 23 -8.08 -17.16 -21.25
N MET A 24 -7.59 -17.21 -20.00
CA MET A 24 -6.25 -17.71 -19.68
C MET A 24 -6.11 -19.20 -20.01
N ARG A 25 -7.07 -20.03 -19.62
CA ARG A 25 -7.05 -21.47 -19.89
C ARG A 25 -6.95 -21.77 -21.38
N GLY A 26 -7.58 -20.95 -22.22
CA GLY A 26 -7.45 -21.01 -23.67
C GLY A 26 -6.04 -20.78 -24.22
N LEU A 27 -5.08 -20.32 -23.40
CA LEU A 27 -3.66 -20.12 -23.76
C LEU A 27 -2.76 -21.26 -23.25
N PHE A 28 -3.21 -22.06 -22.29
CA PHE A 28 -2.38 -23.07 -21.62
C PHE A 28 -1.99 -24.26 -22.50
N ALA A 29 -2.67 -24.43 -23.64
CA ALA A 29 -2.31 -25.45 -24.62
C ALA A 29 -0.93 -25.20 -25.26
N ARG A 30 -0.46 -23.94 -25.30
CA ARG A 30 0.80 -23.54 -25.95
C ARG A 30 1.79 -22.88 -24.99
N HIS A 31 1.30 -22.33 -23.89
CA HIS A 31 2.08 -21.51 -22.97
C HIS A 31 2.02 -22.05 -21.55
N ASN A 32 3.08 -21.83 -20.78
CA ASN A 32 3.09 -22.21 -19.37
C ASN A 32 2.06 -21.36 -18.59
N PRO A 33 1.17 -21.96 -17.77
CA PRO A 33 0.15 -21.23 -17.02
C PRO A 33 0.69 -20.08 -16.14
N TYR A 34 1.84 -20.29 -15.48
CA TYR A 34 2.49 -19.26 -14.66
C TYR A 34 3.01 -18.10 -15.50
N SER A 35 3.61 -18.39 -16.65
CA SER A 35 4.06 -17.36 -17.59
C SER A 35 2.88 -16.56 -18.13
N VAL A 36 1.78 -17.22 -18.54
CA VAL A 36 0.58 -16.53 -19.04
C VAL A 36 0.02 -15.56 -17.99
N PHE A 37 -0.12 -16.00 -16.74
CA PHE A 37 -0.60 -15.12 -15.68
C PHE A 37 0.36 -13.95 -15.44
N THR A 38 1.67 -14.24 -15.29
CA THR A 38 2.67 -13.20 -15.03
C THR A 38 2.77 -12.19 -16.16
N ASP A 39 2.76 -12.65 -17.40
CA ASP A 39 2.83 -11.81 -18.60
C ASP A 39 1.56 -10.97 -18.75
N PHE A 40 0.38 -11.54 -18.49
CA PHE A 40 -0.88 -10.78 -18.46
C PHE A 40 -0.83 -9.64 -17.43
N ILE A 41 -0.39 -9.94 -16.21
CA ILE A 41 -0.29 -8.95 -15.14
C ILE A 41 0.75 -7.86 -15.47
N GLU A 42 1.95 -8.26 -15.93
CA GLU A 42 3.02 -7.32 -16.27
C GLU A 42 2.63 -6.43 -17.46
N THR A 43 2.10 -7.00 -18.54
CA THR A 43 1.67 -6.22 -19.71
C THR A 43 0.50 -5.28 -19.41
N SER A 44 -0.44 -5.71 -18.57
CA SER A 44 -1.55 -4.87 -18.09
C SER A 44 -1.04 -3.69 -17.25
N ALA A 45 -0.13 -3.95 -16.31
CA ALA A 45 0.48 -2.92 -15.47
C ALA A 45 1.24 -1.89 -16.31
N ILE A 46 2.04 -2.35 -17.28
CA ILE A 46 2.77 -1.49 -18.21
C ILE A 46 1.81 -0.64 -19.04
N ALA A 47 0.81 -1.26 -19.67
CA ALA A 47 -0.12 -0.57 -20.55
C ALA A 47 -0.87 0.56 -19.82
N LEU A 48 -1.27 0.32 -18.57
CA LEU A 48 -1.88 1.33 -17.72
C LEU A 48 -0.87 2.42 -17.32
N SER A 49 0.32 2.02 -16.85
CA SER A 49 1.34 2.96 -16.38
C SER A 49 1.83 3.90 -17.47
N ASN A 50 2.01 3.42 -18.70
CA ASN A 50 2.50 4.20 -19.84
C ASN A 50 1.57 5.37 -20.23
N ARG A 51 0.34 5.42 -19.70
CA ARG A 51 -0.59 6.54 -19.87
C ARG A 51 -0.36 7.69 -18.90
N PHE A 52 0.33 7.44 -17.77
CA PHE A 52 0.47 8.42 -16.68
C PHE A 52 1.93 8.68 -16.30
N ASP A 53 2.78 7.65 -16.28
CA ASP A 53 4.19 7.74 -15.91
C ASP A 53 5.07 7.85 -17.15
N PHE A 54 5.14 9.07 -17.70
CA PHE A 54 5.90 9.33 -18.92
C PHE A 54 7.40 9.13 -18.76
N ALA A 55 7.94 9.28 -17.55
CA ALA A 55 9.36 9.11 -17.27
C ALA A 55 9.82 7.65 -17.46
N GLN A 56 8.94 6.69 -17.18
CA GLN A 56 9.23 5.26 -17.31
C GLN A 56 8.74 4.65 -18.63
N ARG A 57 7.99 5.43 -19.43
CA ARG A 57 7.22 4.93 -20.58
C ARG A 57 8.07 4.15 -21.58
N ASP A 58 9.18 4.69 -22.04
CA ASP A 58 9.97 4.04 -23.10
C ASP A 58 10.59 2.71 -22.64
N ARG A 59 11.09 2.67 -21.39
CA ARG A 59 11.62 1.44 -20.77
C ARG A 59 10.53 0.37 -20.66
N ARG A 60 9.37 0.75 -20.15
CA ARG A 60 8.23 -0.15 -19.94
C ARG A 60 7.63 -0.60 -21.28
N GLU A 61 7.47 0.29 -22.25
CA GLU A 61 6.98 -0.04 -23.60
C GLU A 61 7.88 -1.07 -24.29
N LYS A 62 9.21 -0.91 -24.18
CA LYS A 62 10.15 -1.92 -24.70
C LYS A 62 9.89 -3.29 -24.06
N ARG A 63 9.73 -3.34 -22.72
CA ARG A 63 9.43 -4.58 -21.99
C ARG A 63 8.09 -5.19 -22.40
N TYR A 64 7.06 -4.37 -22.60
CA TYR A 64 5.77 -4.82 -23.12
C TYR A 64 5.93 -5.52 -24.48
N MET A 65 6.66 -4.90 -25.41
CA MET A 65 6.90 -5.46 -26.73
C MET A 65 7.75 -6.75 -26.68
N GLU A 66 8.67 -6.87 -25.72
CA GLU A 66 9.42 -8.11 -25.50
C GLU A 66 8.52 -9.28 -25.07
N ILE A 67 7.54 -9.01 -24.20
CA ILE A 67 6.59 -10.03 -23.74
C ILE A 67 5.64 -10.42 -24.88
N VAL A 68 5.01 -9.43 -25.53
CA VAL A 68 3.98 -9.68 -26.56
C VAL A 68 4.53 -10.41 -27.78
N LYS A 69 5.82 -10.28 -28.10
CA LYS A 69 6.48 -11.07 -29.17
C LYS A 69 6.41 -12.59 -28.96
N GLY A 70 6.22 -13.06 -27.72
CA GLY A 70 6.04 -14.47 -27.40
C GLY A 70 4.65 -15.02 -27.76
N TYR A 71 3.72 -14.15 -28.13
CA TYR A 71 2.32 -14.49 -28.37
C TYR A 71 1.92 -14.18 -29.82
N THR A 72 0.95 -14.91 -30.35
CA THR A 72 0.32 -14.53 -31.63
C THR A 72 -0.55 -13.28 -31.44
N SER A 73 -0.91 -12.60 -32.54
CA SER A 73 -1.80 -11.43 -32.47
C SER A 73 -3.16 -11.75 -31.83
N ASP A 74 -3.70 -12.95 -32.07
CA ASP A 74 -4.95 -13.40 -31.45
C ASP A 74 -4.79 -13.65 -29.95
N GLU A 75 -3.64 -14.21 -29.54
CA GLU A 75 -3.32 -14.43 -28.12
C GLU A 75 -3.10 -13.11 -27.38
N ALA A 76 -2.39 -12.16 -28.00
CA ALA A 76 -2.23 -10.81 -27.47
C ALA A 76 -3.57 -10.06 -27.35
N THR A 77 -4.50 -10.29 -28.28
CA THR A 77 -5.86 -9.73 -28.19
C THR A 77 -6.61 -10.26 -26.97
N LYS A 78 -6.40 -11.53 -26.59
CA LYS A 78 -6.97 -12.09 -25.35
C LYS A 78 -6.44 -11.38 -24.11
N PHE A 79 -5.19 -10.91 -24.10
CA PHE A 79 -4.67 -10.11 -22.97
C PHE A 79 -5.45 -8.81 -22.80
N ALA A 80 -5.75 -8.12 -23.91
CA ALA A 80 -6.59 -6.93 -23.87
C ALA A 80 -8.01 -7.24 -23.35
N HIS A 81 -8.62 -8.35 -23.79
CA HIS A 81 -9.94 -8.76 -23.28
C HIS A 81 -9.90 -9.09 -21.79
N MET A 82 -8.89 -9.81 -21.31
CA MET A 82 -8.72 -10.09 -19.88
C MET A 82 -8.55 -8.81 -19.07
N PHE A 83 -7.86 -7.79 -19.61
CA PHE A 83 -7.72 -6.50 -18.94
C PHE A 83 -9.06 -5.76 -18.86
N VAL A 84 -9.89 -5.83 -19.90
CA VAL A 84 -11.26 -5.28 -19.88
C VAL A 84 -12.11 -5.98 -18.82
N GLU A 85 -12.09 -7.31 -18.76
CA GLU A 85 -12.80 -8.07 -17.72
C GLU A 85 -12.31 -7.66 -16.31
N LEU A 86 -11.00 -7.48 -16.12
CA LEU A 86 -10.44 -7.04 -14.85
C LEU A 86 -10.92 -5.64 -14.47
N LEU A 87 -10.95 -4.70 -15.41
CA LEU A 87 -11.48 -3.36 -15.21
C LEU A 87 -12.97 -3.40 -14.82
N LEU A 88 -13.79 -4.17 -15.52
CA LEU A 88 -15.22 -4.33 -15.21
C LEU A 88 -15.42 -4.93 -13.82
N CYS A 89 -14.62 -5.93 -13.47
CA CYS A 89 -14.61 -6.57 -12.15
C CYS A 89 -14.40 -5.57 -11.01
N TYR A 90 -13.51 -4.58 -11.19
CA TYR A 90 -13.27 -3.53 -10.20
C TYR A 90 -14.31 -2.43 -10.25
N ARG A 91 -14.77 -2.05 -11.44
CA ARG A 91 -15.84 -1.05 -11.58
C ARG A 91 -17.11 -1.48 -10.87
N GLU A 92 -17.57 -2.72 -11.07
CA GLU A 92 -18.73 -3.26 -10.36
C GLU A 92 -18.57 -3.13 -8.84
N ARG A 93 -17.40 -3.54 -8.31
CA ARG A 93 -17.10 -3.43 -6.88
C ARG A 93 -17.10 -1.99 -6.39
N THR A 94 -16.50 -1.07 -7.13
CA THR A 94 -16.47 0.35 -6.76
C THR A 94 -17.86 0.98 -6.83
N ASP A 95 -18.67 0.65 -7.84
CA ASP A 95 -20.04 1.13 -7.98
C ASP A 95 -20.92 0.64 -6.80
N GLU A 96 -20.70 -0.59 -6.31
CA GLU A 96 -21.38 -1.11 -5.11
C GLU A 96 -20.98 -0.40 -3.80
N PHE A 97 -19.78 0.19 -3.73
CA PHE A 97 -19.32 0.97 -2.56
C PHE A 97 -19.97 2.35 -2.49
N GLY A 98 -20.38 2.92 -3.64
CA GLY A 98 -21.06 4.19 -3.71
C GLY A 98 -20.29 5.35 -3.04
N SER A 99 -21.02 6.32 -2.50
CA SER A 99 -20.40 7.45 -1.79
C SER A 99 -19.82 7.04 -0.43
N PRO A 100 -18.78 7.72 0.07
CA PRO A 100 -18.21 7.44 1.40
C PRO A 100 -19.29 7.39 2.48
N GLY A 101 -19.26 6.36 3.33
CA GLY A 101 -20.22 6.17 4.43
C GLY A 101 -21.60 5.67 4.02
N LEU A 102 -21.88 5.49 2.72
CA LEU A 102 -23.13 4.91 2.20
C LEU A 102 -22.96 3.47 1.68
N GLY A 103 -21.74 2.93 1.76
CA GLY A 103 -21.45 1.55 1.39
C GLY A 103 -22.19 0.56 2.31
N HIS A 104 -22.76 -0.49 1.72
CA HIS A 104 -23.29 -1.60 2.51
C HIS A 104 -22.11 -2.35 3.14
N SER A 105 -22.09 -2.45 4.48
CA SER A 105 -21.07 -3.25 5.18
C SER A 105 -21.08 -4.68 4.65
N ALA A 106 -19.94 -5.14 4.13
CA ALA A 106 -19.77 -6.53 3.82
C ALA A 106 -18.41 -6.96 4.34
N ILE A 107 -18.47 -7.60 5.51
CA ILE A 107 -17.43 -8.43 6.11
C ILE A 107 -16.95 -9.54 5.15
N ASP A 108 -17.63 -9.73 4.01
CA ASP A 108 -17.41 -10.77 3.01
C ASP A 108 -17.22 -10.21 1.59
N ARG A 109 -16.45 -9.13 1.45
CA ARG A 109 -16.00 -8.65 0.12
C ARG A 109 -14.50 -8.88 -0.02
N ASP A 110 -14.16 -9.90 -0.79
CA ASP A 110 -12.78 -10.21 -1.10
C ASP A 110 -12.17 -9.14 -2.01
N GLY A 111 -11.46 -8.19 -1.38
CA GLY A 111 -10.72 -7.12 -2.05
C GLY A 111 -9.57 -7.63 -2.93
N ASP A 112 -9.03 -8.82 -2.63
CA ASP A 112 -7.92 -9.41 -3.38
C ASP A 112 -8.38 -10.24 -4.59
N VAL A 113 -8.79 -9.54 -5.65
CA VAL A 113 -9.27 -10.17 -6.89
C VAL A 113 -8.17 -10.93 -7.62
N LEU A 114 -6.95 -10.36 -7.68
CA LEU A 114 -5.83 -10.97 -8.40
C LEU A 114 -5.22 -12.15 -7.64
N GLY A 115 -5.06 -12.06 -6.31
CA GLY A 115 -4.62 -13.18 -5.48
C GLY A 115 -5.59 -14.37 -5.52
N LYS A 116 -6.89 -14.09 -5.68
CA LYS A 116 -7.90 -15.12 -5.93
C LYS A 116 -7.78 -15.77 -7.30
N ILE A 117 -7.64 -14.98 -8.37
CA ILE A 117 -7.46 -15.54 -9.72
C ILE A 117 -6.21 -16.41 -9.75
N PHE A 118 -5.11 -15.94 -9.15
CA PHE A 118 -3.89 -16.73 -9.01
C PHE A 118 -4.13 -18.07 -8.31
N SER A 119 -4.82 -18.03 -7.16
CA SER A 119 -5.21 -19.24 -6.41
C SER A 119 -6.13 -20.17 -7.21
N MET A 120 -7.13 -19.63 -7.94
CA MET A 120 -8.08 -20.41 -8.74
C MET A 120 -7.43 -21.13 -9.92
N LEU A 121 -6.37 -20.55 -10.47
CA LEU A 121 -5.60 -21.17 -11.54
C LEU A 121 -4.72 -22.32 -11.03
N ASP A 122 -4.54 -22.45 -9.71
CA ASP A 122 -3.59 -23.36 -9.05
C ASP A 122 -2.17 -23.21 -9.62
N VAL A 123 -1.88 -21.98 -10.06
CA VAL A 123 -0.65 -21.63 -10.75
C VAL A 123 0.38 -21.28 -9.69
N GLY A 124 1.23 -22.24 -9.32
CA GLY A 124 2.37 -21.98 -8.43
C GLY A 124 2.40 -22.74 -7.10
N ASN A 125 1.51 -23.72 -6.89
CA ASN A 125 1.40 -24.49 -5.65
C ASN A 125 2.74 -25.15 -5.22
N ASP A 126 3.57 -25.59 -6.18
CA ASP A 126 4.82 -26.31 -5.87
C ASP A 126 6.11 -25.48 -5.93
N ARG A 127 6.12 -24.25 -6.52
CA ARG A 127 7.38 -23.53 -6.83
C ARG A 127 7.64 -22.25 -6.03
N LEU A 128 6.64 -21.62 -5.41
CA LEU A 128 6.82 -20.31 -4.75
C LEU A 128 6.37 -20.25 -3.29
N GLY A 129 5.54 -21.19 -2.81
CA GLY A 129 5.08 -21.21 -1.41
C GLY A 129 4.35 -19.94 -0.95
N GLN A 130 3.86 -19.13 -1.90
CA GLN A 130 3.19 -17.87 -1.62
C GLN A 130 1.72 -18.13 -1.28
N PHE A 131 1.35 -17.86 -0.03
CA PHE A 131 -0.04 -17.88 0.42
C PHE A 131 -0.49 -16.45 0.65
N PHE A 132 -1.53 -16.01 -0.08
CA PHE A 132 -2.12 -14.71 0.15
C PHE A 132 -3.02 -14.74 1.38
N THR A 133 -2.99 -13.65 2.16
CA THR A 133 -3.85 -13.49 3.34
C THR A 133 -5.33 -13.60 2.94
N PRO A 134 -6.12 -14.49 3.55
CA PRO A 134 -7.55 -14.62 3.22
C PRO A 134 -8.32 -13.32 3.44
N GLY A 135 -9.33 -13.04 2.59
CA GLY A 135 -10.08 -11.78 2.60
C GLY A 135 -10.69 -11.43 3.96
N GLY A 136 -11.31 -12.38 4.65
CA GLY A 136 -11.86 -12.14 5.99
C GLY A 136 -10.82 -11.71 7.03
N VAL A 137 -9.58 -12.19 6.91
CA VAL A 137 -8.46 -11.76 7.78
C VAL A 137 -8.01 -10.34 7.42
N GLN A 138 -7.93 -10.03 6.12
CA GLN A 138 -7.61 -8.68 5.63
C GLN A 138 -8.63 -7.66 6.18
N SER A 139 -9.92 -7.94 6.05
CA SER A 139 -11.01 -7.09 6.54
C SER A 139 -10.99 -6.90 8.06
N LEU A 140 -10.79 -7.98 8.82
CA LEU A 140 -10.67 -7.91 10.28
C LEU A 140 -9.51 -7.00 10.69
N MET A 141 -8.33 -7.19 10.09
CA MET A 141 -7.14 -6.40 10.39
C MET A 141 -7.33 -4.92 10.03
N ALA A 142 -8.00 -4.63 8.91
CA ALA A 142 -8.31 -3.27 8.50
C ALA A 142 -9.24 -2.56 9.51
N LEU A 143 -10.30 -3.22 9.96
CA LEU A 143 -11.20 -2.72 11.00
C LEU A 143 -10.48 -2.47 12.33
N MET A 144 -9.59 -3.38 12.73
CA MET A 144 -8.80 -3.22 13.96
C MET A 144 -7.79 -2.06 13.88
N THR A 145 -7.24 -1.82 12.70
CA THR A 145 -6.27 -0.75 12.42
C THR A 145 -6.95 0.62 12.43
N LEU A 146 -8.14 0.71 11.83
CA LEU A 146 -8.91 1.97 11.72
C LEU A 146 -9.99 2.11 12.80
N ARG A 147 -9.89 1.34 13.91
CA ARG A 147 -10.92 1.29 14.96
C ARG A 147 -11.18 2.61 15.66
N ASN A 148 -10.16 3.48 15.73
CA ASN A 148 -10.24 4.75 16.43
C ASN A 148 -10.52 5.87 15.42
N GLU A 149 -11.80 6.09 15.12
CA GLU A 149 -12.21 7.08 14.13
C GLU A 149 -11.77 8.50 14.49
N ASP A 150 -11.77 8.87 15.77
CA ASP A 150 -11.37 10.22 16.21
C ASP A 150 -9.90 10.49 15.91
N GLU A 151 -9.02 9.51 16.14
CA GLU A 151 -7.61 9.59 15.76
C GLU A 151 -7.42 9.74 14.26
N VAL A 152 -8.19 9.00 13.45
CA VAL A 152 -8.18 9.15 11.99
C VAL A 152 -8.63 10.56 11.57
N ARG A 153 -9.70 11.09 12.18
CA ARG A 153 -10.21 12.44 11.92
C ARG A 153 -9.16 13.50 12.28
N ASP A 154 -8.46 13.33 13.39
CA ASP A 154 -7.45 14.28 13.83
C ASP A 154 -6.22 14.26 12.94
N GLN A 155 -5.73 13.09 12.50
CA GLN A 155 -4.67 13.01 11.49
C GLN A 155 -5.06 13.68 10.17
N ILE A 156 -6.31 13.50 9.72
CA ILE A 156 -6.83 14.17 8.53
C ILE A 156 -6.94 15.68 8.74
N ARG A 157 -7.35 16.14 9.93
CA ARG A 157 -7.44 17.57 10.26
C ARG A 157 -6.08 18.23 10.26
N GLU A 158 -5.07 17.55 10.80
CA GLU A 158 -3.71 18.06 10.94
C GLU A 158 -2.92 18.01 9.62
N HIS A 159 -2.96 16.87 8.92
CA HIS A 159 -2.11 16.61 7.75
C HIS A 159 -2.86 16.59 6.42
N GLY A 160 -4.20 16.57 6.45
CA GLY A 160 -5.07 16.44 5.28
C GLY A 160 -5.28 15.00 4.80
N PHE A 161 -4.54 14.02 5.35
CA PHE A 161 -4.60 12.61 4.96
C PHE A 161 -3.88 11.70 5.96
N ILE A 162 -4.20 10.41 5.93
CA ILE A 162 -3.44 9.34 6.59
C ILE A 162 -2.50 8.63 5.61
N THR A 163 -1.43 8.04 6.13
CA THR A 163 -0.49 7.21 5.36
C THR A 163 -0.40 5.82 5.94
N VAL A 164 -0.37 4.80 5.08
CA VAL A 164 -0.14 3.41 5.48
C VAL A 164 1.08 2.82 4.78
N LEU A 165 1.77 1.90 5.46
CA LEU A 165 2.89 1.15 4.93
C LEU A 165 2.56 -0.34 4.99
N GLU A 166 2.71 -1.02 3.87
CA GLU A 166 2.62 -2.48 3.77
C GLU A 166 3.97 -3.01 3.25
N PRO A 167 4.85 -3.52 4.13
CA PRO A 167 6.23 -3.90 3.77
C PRO A 167 6.36 -5.26 3.07
N ALA A 168 5.29 -6.06 2.99
CA ALA A 168 5.26 -7.33 2.26
C ALA A 168 3.89 -7.51 1.62
N CYS A 169 3.62 -6.69 0.59
CA CYS A 169 2.24 -6.44 0.17
C CYS A 169 1.56 -7.59 -0.56
N GLY A 170 2.30 -8.56 -1.08
CA GLY A 170 1.75 -9.64 -1.89
C GLY A 170 0.96 -9.06 -3.06
N ALA A 171 -0.28 -9.52 -3.25
CA ALA A 171 -1.18 -8.97 -4.26
C ALA A 171 -1.79 -7.61 -3.88
N GLY A 172 -1.55 -7.09 -2.66
CA GLY A 172 -2.03 -5.79 -2.19
C GLY A 172 -3.37 -5.82 -1.46
N GLY A 173 -3.90 -7.00 -1.15
CA GLY A 173 -5.22 -7.17 -0.55
C GLY A 173 -5.42 -6.44 0.79
N MET A 174 -4.39 -6.37 1.64
CA MET A 174 -4.45 -5.64 2.91
C MET A 174 -4.71 -4.14 2.70
N VAL A 175 -4.02 -3.51 1.74
CA VAL A 175 -4.18 -2.09 1.43
C VAL A 175 -5.54 -1.81 0.80
N VAL A 176 -6.05 -2.74 -0.02
CA VAL A 176 -7.42 -2.67 -0.53
C VAL A 176 -8.42 -2.68 0.62
N ALA A 177 -8.31 -3.63 1.56
CA ALA A 177 -9.19 -3.72 2.73
C ALA A 177 -9.13 -2.47 3.63
N LEU A 178 -7.94 -1.89 3.81
CA LEU A 178 -7.76 -0.62 4.53
C LEU A 178 -8.47 0.54 3.83
N ALA A 179 -8.29 0.69 2.51
CA ALA A 179 -8.93 1.77 1.76
C ALA A 179 -10.46 1.63 1.73
N GLU A 180 -10.96 0.39 1.59
CA GLU A 180 -12.38 0.07 1.65
C GLU A 180 -12.99 0.37 3.03
N THR A 181 -12.29 -0.02 4.10
CA THR A 181 -12.71 0.30 5.48
C THR A 181 -12.71 1.80 5.70
N PHE A 182 -11.66 2.50 5.27
CA PHE A 182 -11.56 3.97 5.35
C PHE A 182 -12.70 4.67 4.61
N HIS A 183 -13.10 4.16 3.44
CA HIS A 183 -14.26 4.65 2.69
C HIS A 183 -15.59 4.41 3.41
N ASN A 184 -15.75 3.23 4.01
CA ASN A 184 -16.96 2.88 4.79
C ASN A 184 -17.12 3.75 6.04
N LEU A 185 -16.02 4.24 6.61
CA LEU A 185 -16.05 5.22 7.72
C LEU A 185 -16.42 6.65 7.27
N GLY A 186 -16.70 6.86 5.98
CA GLY A 186 -17.13 8.15 5.45
C GLY A 186 -16.00 9.03 4.92
N PHE A 187 -14.76 8.53 4.86
CA PHE A 187 -13.63 9.28 4.35
C PHE A 187 -13.38 9.06 2.85
N ASN A 188 -12.80 10.05 2.19
CA ASN A 188 -12.49 10.01 0.77
C ASN A 188 -11.06 9.47 0.55
N TYR A 189 -10.91 8.17 0.31
CA TYR A 189 -9.57 7.58 0.15
C TYR A 189 -8.73 8.16 -1.00
N PRO A 190 -9.27 8.57 -2.18
CA PRO A 190 -8.43 9.17 -3.22
C PRO A 190 -7.67 10.41 -2.76
N THR A 191 -8.25 11.19 -1.84
CA THR A 191 -7.69 12.46 -1.38
C THR A 191 -7.16 12.41 0.05
N GLN A 192 -7.64 11.52 0.92
CA GLN A 192 -7.35 11.52 2.36
C GLN A 192 -6.59 10.26 2.84
N PHE A 193 -6.21 9.36 1.94
CA PHE A 193 -5.47 8.15 2.25
C PHE A 193 -4.32 8.00 1.25
N HIS A 194 -3.14 7.55 1.66
CA HIS A 194 -2.05 7.18 0.76
C HIS A 194 -1.33 5.93 1.26
N ALA A 195 -1.01 5.02 0.34
CA ALA A 195 -0.32 3.78 0.67
C ALA A 195 1.10 3.73 0.10
N THR A 196 2.02 3.17 0.88
CA THR A 196 3.33 2.70 0.38
C THR A 196 3.36 1.19 0.52
N CYS A 197 3.56 0.49 -0.58
CA CYS A 197 3.59 -0.97 -0.63
C CYS A 197 4.99 -1.42 -1.06
N VAL A 198 5.52 -2.46 -0.43
CA VAL A 198 6.82 -3.05 -0.79
C VAL A 198 6.65 -4.55 -0.96
N ASP A 199 7.22 -5.11 -2.02
CA ASP A 199 7.34 -6.56 -2.17
C ASP A 199 8.61 -6.93 -2.95
N LYS A 200 9.13 -8.13 -2.68
CA LYS A 200 10.33 -8.65 -3.34
C LYS A 200 9.98 -9.27 -4.69
N ASP A 201 8.79 -9.86 -4.80
CA ASP A 201 8.31 -10.48 -6.03
C ASP A 201 7.73 -9.42 -6.98
N ARG A 202 8.25 -9.38 -8.20
CA ARG A 202 7.77 -8.50 -9.27
C ARG A 202 6.31 -8.77 -9.63
N LEU A 203 5.86 -10.02 -9.57
CA LEU A 203 4.46 -10.36 -9.81
C LEU A 203 3.55 -9.69 -8.78
N CYS A 204 3.90 -9.79 -7.49
CA CYS A 204 3.21 -9.13 -6.38
C CYS A 204 3.16 -7.61 -6.54
N VAL A 205 4.27 -6.99 -6.95
CA VAL A 205 4.34 -5.55 -7.26
C VAL A 205 3.35 -5.17 -8.35
N HIS A 206 3.32 -5.89 -9.47
CA HIS A 206 2.41 -5.58 -10.57
C HIS A 206 0.94 -5.88 -10.24
N MET A 207 0.65 -6.95 -9.48
CA MET A 207 -0.70 -7.22 -8.98
C MET A 207 -1.18 -6.07 -8.09
N THR A 208 -0.37 -5.70 -7.09
CA THR A 208 -0.66 -4.57 -6.18
C THR A 208 -0.87 -3.29 -6.97
N TYR A 209 0.02 -2.98 -7.92
CA TYR A 209 -0.10 -1.81 -8.79
C TYR A 209 -1.44 -1.77 -9.52
N LEU A 210 -1.86 -2.87 -10.16
CA LEU A 210 -3.13 -2.95 -10.87
C LEU A 210 -4.33 -2.81 -9.93
N GLN A 211 -4.35 -3.54 -8.82
CA GLN A 211 -5.48 -3.53 -7.87
C GLN A 211 -5.73 -2.13 -7.32
N LEU A 212 -4.66 -1.41 -6.95
CA LEU A 212 -4.76 -0.06 -6.39
C LEU A 212 -5.06 0.98 -7.47
N SER A 213 -4.43 0.86 -8.64
CA SER A 213 -4.64 1.80 -9.75
C SER A 213 -6.08 1.78 -10.28
N LEU A 214 -6.63 0.59 -10.48
CA LEU A 214 -7.98 0.43 -11.04
C LEU A 214 -9.10 0.81 -10.05
N ARG A 215 -8.79 0.83 -8.75
CA ARG A 215 -9.66 1.34 -7.69
C ARG A 215 -9.44 2.82 -7.39
N GLY A 216 -8.53 3.50 -8.06
CA GLY A 216 -8.22 4.88 -7.79
C GLY A 216 -7.54 5.13 -6.42
N ILE A 217 -6.93 4.11 -5.81
CA ILE A 217 -6.19 4.25 -4.55
C ILE A 217 -4.81 4.87 -4.86
N PRO A 218 -4.45 6.02 -4.25
CA PRO A 218 -3.15 6.63 -4.47
C PRO A 218 -2.06 5.87 -3.70
N ALA A 219 -1.08 5.35 -4.42
CA ALA A 219 -0.03 4.55 -3.81
C ALA A 219 1.32 4.65 -4.53
N ILE A 220 2.38 4.35 -3.77
CA ILE A 220 3.73 4.04 -4.27
C ILE A 220 3.96 2.55 -4.03
N ILE A 221 4.25 1.79 -5.09
CA ILE A 221 4.56 0.36 -5.00
C ILE A 221 6.03 0.19 -5.35
N VAL A 222 6.80 -0.39 -4.44
CA VAL A 222 8.23 -0.56 -4.55
C VAL A 222 8.54 -2.04 -4.71
N GLN A 223 9.31 -2.37 -5.76
CA GLN A 223 9.98 -3.65 -5.79
C GLN A 223 11.24 -3.54 -4.94
N GLY A 224 11.30 -4.28 -3.83
CA GLY A 224 12.36 -4.12 -2.85
C GLY A 224 12.39 -5.21 -1.79
N ASP A 225 13.41 -5.16 -0.95
CA ASP A 225 13.53 -6.00 0.23
C ASP A 225 13.44 -5.12 1.47
N SER A 226 12.32 -5.23 2.17
CA SER A 226 12.01 -4.39 3.34
C SER A 226 12.95 -4.62 4.53
N LEU A 227 13.65 -5.76 4.60
CA LEU A 227 14.62 -6.02 5.66
C LEU A 227 15.96 -5.34 5.37
N THR A 228 16.39 -5.34 4.11
CA THR A 228 17.67 -4.73 3.68
C THR A 228 17.54 -3.28 3.22
N LEU A 229 16.30 -2.80 3.05
CA LEU A 229 15.95 -1.50 2.47
C LEU A 229 16.42 -1.29 1.02
N GLN A 230 16.80 -2.37 0.33
CA GLN A 230 17.14 -2.31 -1.09
C GLN A 230 15.88 -2.10 -1.93
N THR A 231 15.99 -1.25 -2.94
CA THR A 231 14.92 -0.94 -3.89
C THR A 231 15.43 -1.15 -5.31
N TRP A 232 14.61 -1.75 -6.17
CA TRP A 232 14.98 -2.11 -7.54
C TRP A 232 14.07 -1.45 -8.58
N ASP A 233 12.80 -1.26 -8.26
CA ASP A 233 11.85 -0.60 -9.15
C ASP A 233 10.75 0.12 -8.34
N THR A 234 10.08 1.10 -8.96
CA THR A 234 9.02 1.87 -8.30
C THR A 234 7.89 2.20 -9.27
N TRP A 235 6.66 2.03 -8.80
CA TRP A 235 5.43 2.20 -9.55
C TRP A 235 4.50 3.16 -8.83
N TYR A 236 4.03 4.17 -9.54
CA TYR A 236 3.11 5.19 -9.01
C TYR A 236 1.72 4.98 -9.62
N THR A 237 0.70 4.82 -8.77
CA THR A 237 -0.66 4.67 -9.29
C THR A 237 -1.12 5.94 -10.02
N PRO A 238 -2.04 5.85 -11.00
CA PRO A 238 -2.57 7.02 -11.70
C PRO A 238 -3.09 8.10 -10.74
N THR A 239 -3.81 7.73 -9.68
CA THR A 239 -4.29 8.68 -8.67
C THR A 239 -3.14 9.36 -7.92
N HIS A 240 -2.04 8.63 -7.64
CA HIS A 240 -0.85 9.23 -7.04
C HIS A 240 -0.31 10.38 -7.91
N ILE A 241 -0.15 10.12 -9.21
CA ILE A 241 0.38 11.10 -10.16
C ILE A 241 -0.59 12.26 -10.36
N PHE A 242 -1.85 11.96 -10.70
CA PHE A 242 -2.86 12.95 -11.07
C PHE A 242 -3.19 13.93 -9.94
N LEU A 243 -3.26 13.45 -8.69
CA LEU A 243 -3.53 14.30 -7.52
C LEU A 243 -2.28 14.91 -6.88
N GLY A 244 -1.11 14.81 -7.55
CA GLY A 244 0.12 15.47 -7.11
C GLY A 244 0.65 14.97 -5.75
N TRP A 245 0.48 13.69 -5.45
CA TRP A 245 0.79 13.14 -4.12
C TRP A 245 2.26 13.27 -3.73
N ASN A 246 3.20 13.30 -4.67
CA ASN A 246 4.62 13.59 -4.38
C ASN A 246 4.79 14.88 -3.56
N ALA A 247 4.15 15.98 -4.00
CA ALA A 247 4.23 17.26 -3.29
C ALA A 247 3.54 17.20 -1.91
N ARG A 248 2.41 16.48 -1.83
CA ARG A 248 1.65 16.32 -0.57
C ARG A 248 2.46 15.56 0.49
N LEU A 249 3.09 14.45 0.08
CA LEU A 249 3.95 13.64 0.95
C LEU A 249 5.22 14.39 1.35
N GLN A 250 5.82 15.14 0.43
CA GLN A 250 6.99 15.95 0.73
C GLN A 250 6.67 17.01 1.79
N LYS A 251 5.57 17.75 1.61
CA LYS A 251 5.13 18.78 2.58
C LYS A 251 4.92 18.18 3.97
N ARG A 252 4.28 17.00 4.06
CA ARG A 252 4.08 16.29 5.33
C ARG A 252 5.40 15.90 5.99
N ARG A 253 6.34 15.31 5.24
CA ARG A 253 7.67 14.94 5.76
C ARG A 253 8.46 16.15 6.24
N GLU A 254 8.32 17.29 5.58
CA GLU A 254 8.96 18.55 6.00
C GLU A 254 8.36 19.07 7.31
N SER A 255 7.03 19.04 7.47
CA SER A 255 6.38 19.43 8.73
C SER A 255 6.73 18.50 9.89
N GLU A 256 6.76 17.18 9.65
CA GLU A 256 7.16 16.18 10.66
C GLU A 256 8.60 16.42 11.12
N LYS A 257 9.54 16.62 10.17
CA LYS A 257 10.94 16.95 10.50
C LYS A 257 11.08 18.24 11.31
N GLN A 258 10.29 19.27 11.00
CA GLN A 258 10.32 20.53 11.74
C GLN A 258 9.78 20.35 13.17
N ALA A 259 8.69 19.60 13.33
CA ALA A 259 8.11 19.27 14.63
C ALA A 259 9.10 18.45 15.49
N ASP A 260 9.74 17.42 14.91
CA ASP A 260 10.76 16.61 15.58
C ASP A 260 11.96 17.45 16.02
N GLN A 261 12.45 18.36 15.15
CA GLN A 261 13.53 19.28 15.50
C GLN A 261 13.15 20.24 16.63
N GLN A 262 11.90 20.71 16.66
CA GLN A 262 11.41 21.60 17.71
C GLN A 262 11.22 20.85 19.04
N ALA A 263 10.66 19.64 19.01
CA ALA A 263 10.55 18.77 20.18
C ALA A 263 11.94 18.41 20.75
N ALA A 264 12.90 18.08 19.88
CA ALA A 264 14.28 17.81 20.28
C ALA A 264 14.97 19.02 20.93
N LYS A 265 14.66 20.25 20.49
CA LYS A 265 15.17 21.49 21.13
C LYS A 265 14.54 21.73 22.51
N LEU A 266 13.26 21.42 22.68
CA LEU A 266 12.55 21.57 23.97
C LEU A 266 13.00 20.55 25.02
N LEU A 267 13.49 19.39 24.57
CA LEU A 267 14.06 18.34 25.43
C LEU A 267 15.54 18.58 25.79
N GLN A 268 16.18 19.64 25.29
CA GLN A 268 17.54 19.98 25.72
C GLN A 268 17.50 20.49 27.16
N PRO A 269 18.37 19.99 28.07
CA PRO A 269 18.41 20.46 29.44
C PRO A 269 18.68 21.96 29.46
N ALA A 270 17.88 22.71 30.22
CA ALA A 270 18.14 24.11 30.50
C ALA A 270 19.60 24.23 30.98
N ALA A 271 20.40 25.06 30.31
CA ALA A 271 21.78 25.31 30.71
C ALA A 271 21.82 25.60 32.22
N GLU A 272 22.66 24.86 32.96
CA GLU A 272 22.78 25.03 34.41
C GLU A 272 22.92 26.52 34.75
N PRO A 273 22.12 27.04 35.70
CA PRO A 273 22.26 28.43 36.11
C PRO A 273 23.69 28.63 36.60
N ARG A 274 24.43 29.50 35.93
CA ARG A 274 25.79 29.86 36.30
C ARG A 274 25.77 30.31 37.76
N LEU A 275 26.34 29.49 38.65
CA LEU A 275 26.47 29.80 40.07
C LEU A 275 27.13 31.19 40.21
N VAL A 276 26.32 32.19 40.58
CA VAL A 276 26.82 33.49 40.99
C VAL A 276 27.59 33.24 42.28
N LYS A 277 28.91 33.33 42.22
CA LYS A 277 29.77 33.23 43.41
C LYS A 277 29.37 34.36 44.37
N THR A 278 28.76 33.99 45.50
CA THR A 278 28.53 34.91 46.61
C THR A 278 29.87 35.37 47.20
N PRO A 279 30.01 36.62 47.66
CA PRO A 279 31.26 37.10 48.24
C PRO A 279 31.53 36.37 49.56
N SER A 280 32.77 35.90 49.75
CA SER A 280 33.23 35.19 50.94
C SER A 280 32.99 36.01 52.21
N ALA A 281 32.33 35.41 53.20
CA ALA A 281 32.19 35.97 54.53
C ALA A 281 33.56 36.16 55.21
N MET A 282 33.68 37.23 55.98
CA MET A 282 34.85 37.63 56.76
C MET A 282 35.24 36.54 57.78
N ASN A 283 36.51 36.14 57.78
CA ASN A 283 37.11 35.40 58.90
C ASN A 283 37.27 36.35 60.09
N LEU A 284 36.55 36.07 61.18
CA LEU A 284 36.83 36.65 62.50
C LEU A 284 37.88 35.75 63.19
N ASP A 285 39.05 36.33 63.45
CA ASP A 285 40.20 35.70 64.10
C ASP A 285 40.06 35.75 65.65
N PRO A 286 39.95 34.62 66.36
CA PRO A 286 39.83 34.61 67.81
C PRO A 286 41.22 34.50 68.44
N GLY A 287 41.95 35.62 68.55
CA GLY A 287 43.32 35.54 69.03
C GLY A 287 44.04 36.84 69.37
N LYS A 288 43.40 37.82 70.05
CA LYS A 288 44.15 38.89 70.73
C LYS A 288 43.52 39.30 72.07
N LEU A 289 44.10 38.79 73.14
CA LEU A 289 44.02 39.33 74.50
C LEU A 289 44.93 40.57 74.61
N VAL A 290 44.32 41.74 74.90
CA VAL A 290 44.73 42.76 75.92
C VAL A 290 46.05 43.55 75.64
N PRO A 291 46.28 44.83 76.08
CA PRO A 291 45.53 45.69 77.03
C PRO A 291 45.23 47.14 76.55
N THR A 292 44.31 47.81 77.28
CA THR A 292 44.18 49.28 77.43
C THR A 292 45.33 49.83 78.32
N PRO A 293 45.51 51.14 78.64
CA PRO A 293 44.76 52.35 78.29
C PRO A 293 45.63 53.56 77.84
N ASN A 294 45.01 54.54 77.19
CA ASN A 294 44.94 55.97 77.57
C ASN A 294 44.29 56.78 76.44
#